data_AF-A0A1H7DQG9-F1
#
_entry.id   AF-A0A1H7DQG9-F1
#
_cell.length_a   1.000
_cell.length_b   1.000
_cell.length_c   1.000
_cell.angle_alpha   90.00
_cell.angle_beta   90.00
_cell.angle_gamma   90.00
#
_symmetry.space_group_name_H-M   'P 1'
#
loop_
_entity.id
_entity.type
_entity.pdbx_description
1 polymer ?
#
loop_
_entity_poly.entity_id
_entity_poly.type
_entity_poly.pdbx_seq_one_letter_code
_entity_poly.pdbx_strand_id
1 'polypeptide(L)'
;MTDKAGGIRGESVCPGKYARVERERRFLLAEPPIPSAVTATRTITDRYLVGTRLRLRRADWPDGGCELKLTQKVPVAQPGAVQGLITNTYLSPTEYDLLARLPATLLSKTRFSVPPLGVDVFGGHLQGLVLAEAEFTTDEEAQRFVPPADSVAEVTDDIRFTGGRLVETTRQQLLQWLAEYGLQPAKR
;
A
#
# COMPACT_ATOMS: atom_id res chain seq x y z
N MET A 1 -20.40 29.63 -2.66
CA MET A 1 -20.10 28.41 -3.42
C MET A 1 -18.94 27.71 -2.73
N THR A 2 -19.21 26.66 -1.98
CA THR A 2 -18.20 25.92 -1.22
C THR A 2 -17.30 25.16 -2.18
N ASP A 3 -15.99 25.34 -2.03
CA ASP A 3 -14.92 24.70 -2.81
C ASP A 3 -15.00 23.17 -2.59
N LYS A 4 -15.81 22.48 -3.42
CA LYS A 4 -16.11 21.03 -3.27
C LYS A 4 -14.93 20.14 -3.70
N ALA A 5 -13.99 20.69 -4.45
CA ALA A 5 -12.83 19.97 -4.95
C ALA A 5 -11.69 20.09 -3.92
N GLY A 6 -11.52 19.06 -3.10
CA GLY A 6 -10.25 18.86 -2.40
C GLY A 6 -9.12 18.77 -3.42
N GLY A 7 -7.91 19.11 -3.01
CA GLY A 7 -6.78 19.19 -3.92
C GLY A 7 -5.47 19.41 -3.20
N ILE A 8 -4.41 19.43 -3.99
CA ILE A 8 -3.06 19.71 -3.52
C ILE A 8 -2.69 21.08 -4.08
N ARG A 9 -2.36 22.03 -3.19
CA ARG A 9 -1.88 23.39 -3.56
C ARG A 9 -0.53 23.59 -2.91
N GLY A 10 0.55 23.49 -3.69
CA GLY A 10 1.91 23.43 -3.15
C GLY A 10 2.10 22.19 -2.27
N GLU A 11 2.55 22.40 -1.03
CA GLU A 11 2.72 21.34 -0.02
C GLU A 11 1.43 21.06 0.79
N SER A 12 0.41 21.93 0.65
CA SER A 12 -0.82 21.80 1.42
C SER A 12 -1.79 20.80 0.78
N VAL A 13 -2.22 19.81 1.56
CA VAL A 13 -3.23 18.82 1.19
C VAL A 13 -4.58 19.20 1.79
N CYS A 14 -5.53 19.60 0.95
CA CYS A 14 -6.89 19.93 1.38
C CYS A 14 -7.84 18.77 1.08
N PRO A 15 -8.41 18.09 2.10
CA PRO A 15 -9.40 17.05 1.85
C PRO A 15 -10.63 17.64 1.16
N GLY A 16 -11.21 16.87 0.25
CA GLY A 16 -12.44 17.22 -0.45
C GLY A 16 -13.62 16.42 0.08
N LYS A 17 -14.81 16.63 -0.51
CA LYS A 17 -16.01 15.84 -0.17
C LYS A 17 -15.79 14.32 -0.32
N TYR A 18 -14.94 13.92 -1.27
CA TYR A 18 -14.73 12.51 -1.64
C TYR A 18 -13.27 12.07 -1.51
N ALA A 19 -12.34 13.01 -1.40
CA ALA A 19 -10.91 12.75 -1.29
C ALA A 19 -10.44 13.00 0.14
N ARG A 20 -9.87 11.98 0.79
CA ARG A 20 -9.36 12.06 2.15
C ARG A 20 -7.84 12.15 2.15
N VAL A 21 -7.26 12.76 3.18
CA VAL A 21 -5.82 12.72 3.39
C VAL A 21 -5.42 11.29 3.78
N GLU A 22 -4.51 10.70 3.01
CA GLU A 22 -3.89 9.42 3.33
C GLU A 22 -2.73 9.67 4.29
N ARG A 23 -2.83 9.10 5.50
CA ARG A 23 -1.77 9.12 6.50
C ARG A 23 -1.32 7.69 6.75
N GLU A 24 -0.11 7.36 6.33
CA GLU A 24 0.47 6.03 6.54
C GLU A 24 1.98 6.14 6.84
N ARG A 25 2.49 5.19 7.62
CA ARG A 25 3.93 4.95 7.77
C ARG A 25 4.22 3.52 7.33
N ARG A 26 5.35 3.32 6.63
CA ARG A 26 5.75 2.02 6.06
C ARG A 26 7.08 1.57 6.62
N PHE A 27 7.17 0.30 6.98
CA PHE A 27 8.34 -0.30 7.61
C PHE A 27 8.74 -1.57 6.88
N LEU A 28 10.03 -1.72 6.63
CA LEU A 28 10.61 -2.95 6.10
C LEU A 28 10.80 -3.94 7.25
N LEU A 29 10.32 -5.16 7.09
CA LEU A 29 10.52 -6.25 8.05
C LEU A 29 11.46 -7.31 7.45
N ALA A 30 12.20 -8.01 8.32
CA ALA A 30 13.05 -9.11 7.89
C ALA A 30 12.24 -10.37 7.55
N GLU A 31 11.16 -10.61 8.29
CA GLU A 31 10.38 -11.85 8.21
C GLU A 31 8.86 -11.56 8.25
N PRO A 32 8.03 -12.47 7.71
CA PRO A 32 6.58 -12.44 7.92
C PRO A 32 6.20 -12.47 9.41
N PRO A 33 5.00 -11.97 9.77
CA PRO A 33 4.57 -11.98 11.16
C PRO A 33 4.37 -13.41 11.67
N ILE A 34 4.62 -13.62 12.96
CA ILE A 34 4.33 -14.90 13.61
C ILE A 34 2.82 -15.21 13.54
N PRO A 35 2.40 -16.46 13.26
CA PRO A 35 0.98 -16.78 13.07
C PRO A 35 0.08 -16.41 14.26
N SER A 36 0.59 -16.44 15.49
CA SER A 36 -0.16 -16.10 16.70
C SER A 36 -0.51 -14.61 16.82
N ALA A 37 0.18 -13.73 16.09
CA ALA A 37 -0.09 -12.29 16.08
C ALA A 37 -1.11 -11.88 15.00
N VAL A 38 -1.44 -12.80 14.07
CA VAL A 38 -2.32 -12.53 12.93
C VAL A 38 -3.78 -12.68 13.33
N THR A 39 -4.57 -11.62 13.12
CA THR A 39 -6.02 -11.62 13.39
C THR A 39 -6.87 -11.86 12.14
N ALA A 40 -6.35 -11.55 10.96
CA ALA A 40 -6.99 -11.83 9.69
C ALA A 40 -5.94 -11.95 8.58
N THR A 41 -6.27 -12.67 7.52
CA THR A 41 -5.44 -12.81 6.32
C THR A 41 -6.30 -12.58 5.09
N ARG A 42 -5.75 -11.94 4.07
CA ARG A 42 -6.38 -11.79 2.75
C ARG A 42 -5.35 -11.78 1.64
N THR A 43 -5.71 -12.32 0.49
CA THR A 43 -4.92 -12.17 -0.73
C THR A 43 -5.38 -10.93 -1.46
N ILE A 44 -4.46 -10.05 -1.82
CA ILE A 44 -4.75 -8.80 -2.52
C ILE A 44 -4.09 -8.86 -3.89
N THR A 45 -4.90 -8.65 -4.93
CA THR A 45 -4.43 -8.39 -6.29
C THR A 45 -4.79 -6.97 -6.69
N ASP A 46 -3.77 -6.18 -6.98
CA ASP A 46 -3.87 -4.82 -7.46
C ASP A 46 -3.56 -4.76 -8.95
N ARG A 47 -4.41 -4.05 -9.71
CA ARG A 47 -4.22 -3.70 -11.11
C ARG A 47 -3.97 -2.20 -11.20
N TYR A 48 -2.72 -1.80 -11.42
CA TYR A 48 -2.33 -0.41 -11.64
C TYR A 48 -2.62 -0.04 -13.09
N LEU A 49 -3.62 0.80 -13.32
CA LEU A 49 -4.10 1.11 -14.68
C LEU A 49 -3.07 1.99 -15.40
N VAL A 50 -2.58 1.51 -16.54
CA VAL A 50 -1.46 2.11 -17.27
C VAL A 50 -1.75 3.57 -17.64
N GLY A 51 -0.79 4.46 -17.40
CA GLY A 51 -0.89 5.89 -17.73
C GLY A 51 -1.82 6.69 -16.81
N THR A 52 -2.24 6.12 -15.68
CA THR A 52 -3.15 6.78 -14.74
C THR A 52 -2.65 6.69 -13.30
N ARG A 53 -3.37 7.35 -12.39
CA ARG A 53 -3.19 7.22 -10.93
C ARG A 53 -4.21 6.27 -10.29
N LEU A 54 -4.88 5.47 -11.11
CA LEU A 54 -5.96 4.59 -10.69
C LEU A 54 -5.43 3.18 -10.44
N ARG A 55 -5.97 2.55 -9.39
CA ARG A 55 -5.70 1.16 -9.05
C ARG A 55 -7.01 0.44 -8.80
N LEU A 56 -7.22 -0.65 -9.53
CA LEU A 56 -8.34 -1.56 -9.31
C LEU A 56 -7.86 -2.69 -8.38
N ARG A 57 -8.46 -2.82 -7.20
CA ARG A 57 -8.08 -3.82 -6.18
C ARG A 57 -9.15 -4.89 -6.05
N ARG A 58 -8.71 -6.13 -5.96
CA ARG A 58 -9.47 -7.27 -5.45
C ARG A 58 -8.79 -7.79 -4.18
N ALA A 59 -9.57 -7.98 -3.12
CA ALA A 59 -9.11 -8.61 -1.89
C ALA A 59 -10.01 -9.80 -1.59
N ASP A 60 -9.42 -11.00 -1.48
CA ASP A 60 -10.12 -12.24 -1.19
C ASP A 60 -9.72 -12.75 0.21
N TRP A 61 -10.71 -13.14 0.99
CA TRP A 61 -10.54 -13.74 2.32
C TRP A 61 -10.62 -15.28 2.23
N PRO A 62 -9.95 -16.01 3.13
CA PRO A 62 -10.01 -17.49 3.16
C PRO A 62 -11.42 -18.06 3.35
N ASP A 63 -12.32 -17.31 3.95
CA ASP A 63 -13.72 -17.68 4.19
C ASP A 63 -14.64 -17.46 2.97
N GLY A 64 -14.08 -16.99 1.85
CA GLY A 64 -14.82 -16.70 0.62
C GLY A 64 -15.29 -15.25 0.49
N GLY A 65 -15.04 -14.39 1.50
CA GLY A 65 -15.29 -12.96 1.38
C GLY A 65 -14.47 -12.32 0.24
N CYS A 66 -15.05 -11.32 -0.43
CA CYS A 66 -14.40 -10.60 -1.52
C CYS A 66 -14.75 -9.11 -1.50
N GLU A 67 -13.74 -8.25 -1.61
CA GLU A 67 -13.88 -6.79 -1.72
C GLU A 67 -13.24 -6.32 -3.03
N LEU A 68 -14.00 -5.52 -3.78
CA LEU A 68 -13.60 -4.95 -5.05
C LEU A 68 -13.68 -3.43 -4.96
N LYS A 69 -12.63 -2.73 -5.36
CA LYS A 69 -12.63 -1.26 -5.34
C LYS A 69 -11.73 -0.62 -6.39
N LEU A 70 -12.14 0.55 -6.86
CA LEU A 70 -11.32 1.49 -7.60
C LEU A 70 -10.74 2.53 -6.63
N THR A 71 -9.43 2.71 -6.65
CA THR A 71 -8.73 3.70 -5.85
C THR A 71 -8.07 4.73 -6.75
N GLN A 72 -8.16 6.01 -6.40
CA GLN A 72 -7.28 7.06 -6.92
C GLN A 72 -6.34 7.52 -5.80
N LYS A 73 -5.03 7.54 -6.07
CA LYS A 73 -4.03 8.13 -5.17
C LYS A 73 -3.41 9.37 -5.83
N VAL A 74 -3.48 10.51 -5.18
CA VAL A 74 -2.81 11.74 -5.62
C VAL A 74 -1.70 12.05 -4.62
N PRO A 75 -0.44 11.75 -4.94
CA PRO A 75 0.65 11.94 -4.00
C PRO A 75 0.93 13.43 -3.78
N VAL A 76 1.39 13.77 -2.59
CA VAL A 76 1.99 15.06 -2.26
C VAL A 76 3.50 14.90 -2.19
N ALA A 77 4.25 15.90 -2.65
CA ALA A 77 5.71 15.89 -2.61
C ALA A 77 6.22 16.44 -1.27
N GLN A 78 5.88 15.78 -0.16
CA GLN A 78 6.40 16.11 1.17
C GLN A 78 6.78 14.83 1.91
N PRO A 79 7.82 14.87 2.76
CA PRO A 79 8.17 13.73 3.60
C PRO A 79 7.18 13.54 4.76
N GLY A 80 7.18 12.34 5.32
CA GLY A 80 6.41 11.97 6.51
C GLY A 80 5.11 11.23 6.22
N ALA A 81 4.29 11.07 7.26
CA ALA A 81 3.13 10.17 7.19
C ALA A 81 2.05 10.61 6.20
N VAL A 82 1.94 11.90 5.86
CA VAL A 82 0.95 12.40 4.92
C VAL A 82 1.41 12.10 3.49
N GLN A 83 0.88 11.02 2.91
CA GLN A 83 1.29 10.55 1.58
C GLN A 83 0.50 11.21 0.43
N GLY A 84 -0.66 11.82 0.72
CA GLY A 84 -1.42 12.59 -0.27
C GLY A 84 -2.92 12.47 -0.08
N LEU A 85 -3.66 12.48 -1.19
CA LEU A 85 -5.10 12.24 -1.20
C LEU A 85 -5.43 10.84 -1.71
N ILE A 86 -6.38 10.18 -1.04
CA ILE A 86 -6.94 8.92 -1.46
C ILE A 86 -8.47 9.02 -1.62
N THR A 87 -8.97 8.45 -2.71
CA THR A 87 -10.39 8.27 -2.99
C THR A 87 -10.63 6.79 -3.29
N ASN A 88 -11.61 6.17 -2.62
CA ASN A 88 -12.02 4.79 -2.86
C ASN A 88 -13.48 4.74 -3.29
N THR A 89 -13.76 3.92 -4.31
CA THR A 89 -15.11 3.56 -4.75
C THR A 89 -15.22 2.05 -4.73
N TYR A 90 -16.10 1.51 -3.88
CA TYR A 90 -16.40 0.08 -3.83
C TYR A 90 -17.23 -0.32 -5.04
N LEU A 91 -16.96 -1.50 -5.58
CA LEU A 91 -17.51 -1.97 -6.84
C LEU A 91 -18.28 -3.26 -6.64
N SER A 92 -19.34 -3.41 -7.41
CA SER A 92 -19.94 -4.71 -7.71
C SER A 92 -19.00 -5.56 -8.58
N PRO A 93 -19.20 -6.89 -8.64
CA PRO A 93 -18.44 -7.76 -9.54
C PRO A 93 -18.51 -7.31 -11.01
N THR A 94 -19.70 -6.92 -11.49
CA THR A 94 -19.89 -6.45 -12.88
C THR A 94 -19.08 -5.20 -13.19
N GLU A 95 -19.05 -4.22 -12.28
CA GLU A 95 -18.25 -3.00 -12.45
C GLU A 95 -16.76 -3.32 -12.46
N TYR A 96 -16.32 -4.21 -11.55
CA TYR A 96 -14.93 -4.66 -11.50
C TYR A 96 -14.51 -5.33 -12.82
N ASP A 97 -15.29 -6.30 -13.30
CA ASP A 97 -14.98 -7.04 -14.52
C ASP A 97 -14.94 -6.14 -15.75
N LEU A 98 -15.78 -5.10 -15.78
CA LEU A 98 -15.76 -4.10 -16.84
C LEU A 98 -14.47 -3.28 -16.82
N LEU A 99 -14.06 -2.78 -15.66
CA LEU A 99 -12.84 -1.99 -15.48
C LEU A 99 -11.57 -2.84 -15.61
N ALA A 100 -11.62 -4.13 -15.26
CA ALA A 100 -10.49 -5.04 -15.34
C ALA A 100 -10.02 -5.27 -16.79
N ARG A 101 -10.84 -4.95 -17.79
CA ARG A 101 -10.45 -4.99 -19.22
C ARG A 101 -9.44 -3.90 -19.61
N LEU A 102 -9.26 -2.87 -18.79
CA LEU A 102 -8.29 -1.82 -19.05
C LEU A 102 -6.85 -2.35 -18.88
N PRO A 103 -5.88 -1.86 -19.68
CA PRO A 103 -4.48 -2.22 -19.53
C PRO A 103 -3.96 -1.89 -18.13
N ALA A 104 -3.30 -2.86 -17.50
CA ALA A 104 -2.80 -2.71 -16.14
C ALA A 104 -1.58 -3.58 -15.88
N THR A 105 -0.73 -3.14 -14.96
CA THR A 105 0.34 -3.97 -14.38
C THR A 105 -0.14 -4.53 -13.04
N LEU A 106 0.16 -5.81 -12.78
CA LEU A 106 -0.38 -6.54 -11.64
C LEU A 106 0.61 -6.61 -10.49
N LEU A 107 0.11 -6.40 -9.28
CA LEU A 107 0.84 -6.60 -8.03
C LEU A 107 0.01 -7.50 -7.12
N SER A 108 0.60 -8.61 -6.65
CA SER A 108 -0.06 -9.56 -5.74
C SER A 108 0.70 -9.68 -4.43
N LYS A 109 -0.05 -9.75 -3.33
CA LYS A 109 0.47 -9.89 -1.98
C LYS A 109 -0.52 -10.59 -1.05
N THR A 110 0.00 -11.23 -0.01
CA THR A 110 -0.81 -11.66 1.13
C THR A 110 -0.71 -10.59 2.20
N ARG A 111 -1.84 -10.01 2.61
CA ARG A 111 -1.89 -9.06 3.74
C ARG A 111 -2.36 -9.79 5.00
N PHE A 112 -1.51 -9.77 6.00
CA PHE A 112 -1.79 -10.17 7.37
C PHE A 112 -2.21 -8.95 8.18
N SER A 113 -3.32 -9.03 8.89
CA SER A 113 -3.71 -8.02 9.89
C SER A 113 -3.03 -8.37 11.20
N VAL A 114 -2.16 -7.48 11.69
CA VAL A 114 -1.43 -7.60 12.95
C VAL A 114 -1.60 -6.27 13.69
N PRO A 115 -2.75 -6.02 14.34
CA PRO A 115 -3.11 -4.68 14.82
C PRO A 115 -2.01 -4.04 15.69
N PRO A 116 -1.66 -2.77 15.43
CA PRO A 116 -2.32 -1.81 14.53
C PRO A 116 -1.86 -1.84 13.06
N LEU A 117 -1.08 -2.86 12.65
CA LEU A 117 -0.45 -2.94 11.35
C LEU A 117 -1.20 -3.83 10.36
N GLY A 118 -1.03 -3.52 9.08
CA GLY A 118 -1.16 -4.49 8.00
C GLY A 118 0.22 -4.89 7.50
N VAL A 119 0.56 -6.18 7.54
CA VAL A 119 1.83 -6.71 7.04
C VAL A 119 1.62 -7.40 5.71
N ASP A 120 2.24 -6.89 4.66
CA ASP A 120 2.26 -7.49 3.33
C ASP A 120 3.46 -8.40 3.15
N VAL A 121 3.18 -9.61 2.67
CA VAL A 121 4.19 -10.52 2.14
C VAL A 121 3.98 -10.63 0.63
N PHE A 122 4.99 -10.23 -0.13
CA PHE A 122 4.93 -10.23 -1.59
C PHE A 122 5.42 -11.56 -2.17
N GLY A 123 4.82 -11.98 -3.28
CA GLY A 123 5.18 -13.17 -4.03
C GLY A 123 5.84 -12.87 -5.37
N GLY A 124 6.13 -13.93 -6.14
CA GLY A 124 6.66 -13.82 -7.51
C GLY A 124 8.01 -13.11 -7.57
N HIS A 125 8.17 -12.16 -8.49
CA HIS A 125 9.43 -11.40 -8.62
C HIS A 125 9.75 -10.51 -7.41
N LEU A 126 8.77 -10.29 -6.51
CA LEU A 126 8.95 -9.54 -5.28
C LEU A 126 9.13 -10.43 -4.03
N GLN A 127 9.30 -11.75 -4.22
CA GLN A 127 9.40 -12.70 -3.11
C GLN A 127 10.50 -12.32 -2.10
N GLY A 128 10.14 -12.31 -0.82
CA GLY A 128 11.03 -11.94 0.28
C GLY A 128 10.98 -10.46 0.66
N LEU A 129 10.20 -9.63 -0.05
CA LEU A 129 9.80 -8.33 0.45
C LEU A 129 8.67 -8.50 1.47
N VAL A 130 8.86 -7.94 2.67
CA VAL A 130 7.84 -7.83 3.71
C VAL A 130 7.71 -6.38 4.15
N LEU A 131 6.51 -5.82 4.03
CA LEU A 131 6.23 -4.43 4.41
C LEU A 131 5.12 -4.37 5.46
N ALA A 132 5.39 -3.73 6.58
CA ALA A 132 4.35 -3.34 7.54
C ALA A 132 3.88 -1.92 7.24
N GLU A 133 2.56 -1.71 7.26
CA GLU A 133 1.94 -0.39 7.11
C GLU A 133 1.07 -0.10 8.33
N ALA A 134 1.24 1.11 8.89
CA ALA A 134 0.34 1.69 9.88
C ALA A 134 -0.44 2.83 9.21
N GLU A 135 -1.77 2.83 9.32
CA GLU A 135 -2.64 3.90 8.83
C GLU A 135 -3.16 4.74 10.01
N PHE A 136 -3.28 6.06 9.83
CA PHE A 136 -3.65 7.00 10.89
C PHE A 136 -4.80 7.91 10.48
N THR A 137 -5.55 8.42 11.45
CA THR A 137 -6.61 9.40 11.19
C THR A 137 -6.10 10.83 11.36
N THR A 138 -5.15 11.05 12.28
CA THR A 138 -4.54 12.37 12.53
C THR A 138 -3.01 12.37 12.44
N ASP A 139 -2.42 13.56 12.34
CA ASP A 139 -0.97 13.73 12.32
C ASP A 139 -0.35 13.39 13.69
N GLU A 140 -1.05 13.68 14.79
CA GLU A 140 -0.61 13.38 16.15
C GLU A 140 -0.54 11.87 16.41
N GLU A 141 -1.50 11.09 15.89
CA GLU A 141 -1.45 9.62 15.96
C GLU A 141 -0.21 9.08 15.24
N ALA A 142 0.06 9.59 14.03
CA ALA A 142 1.22 9.18 13.23
C ALA A 142 2.56 9.52 13.91
N GLN A 143 2.64 10.69 14.55
CA GLN A 143 3.82 11.15 15.29
C GLN A 143 4.06 10.34 16.57
N ARG A 144 3.00 9.96 17.28
CA ARG A 144 3.10 9.17 18.53
C ARG A 144 3.31 7.68 18.29
N PHE A 145 3.09 7.21 17.05
CA PHE A 145 3.23 5.81 16.71
C PHE A 145 4.67 5.33 16.92
N VAL A 146 4.81 4.32 17.77
CA VAL A 146 6.10 3.64 18.00
C VAL A 146 6.17 2.46 17.04
N PRO A 147 7.16 2.41 16.14
CA PRO A 147 7.30 1.31 15.21
C PRO A 147 7.63 -0.01 15.94
N PRO A 148 7.26 -1.16 15.37
CA PRO A 148 7.65 -2.46 15.90
C PRO A 148 9.16 -2.58 16.09
N ALA A 149 9.58 -3.22 17.18
CA ALA A 149 10.99 -3.39 17.51
C ALA A 149 11.77 -4.25 16.49
N ASP A 150 11.06 -5.10 15.74
CA ASP A 150 11.56 -5.94 14.66
C ASP A 150 11.57 -5.24 13.28
N SER A 151 11.25 -3.94 13.24
CA SER A 151 11.38 -3.13 12.03
C SER A 151 12.86 -2.97 11.66
N VAL A 152 13.21 -3.29 10.42
CA VAL A 152 14.56 -3.12 9.87
C VAL A 152 14.82 -1.65 9.56
N ALA A 153 13.85 -1.01 8.90
CA ALA A 153 13.91 0.40 8.55
C ALA A 153 12.51 0.97 8.33
N GLU A 154 12.34 2.25 8.64
CA GLU A 154 11.20 3.02 8.14
C GLU A 154 11.48 3.45 6.70
N VAL A 155 10.57 3.10 5.79
CA VAL A 155 10.65 3.34 4.35
C VAL A 155 9.47 4.18 3.85
N THR A 156 8.84 4.95 4.74
CA THR A 156 7.71 5.85 4.46
C THR A 156 8.01 6.77 3.29
N ASP A 157 9.18 7.44 3.32
CA ASP A 157 9.59 8.42 2.30
C ASP A 157 10.32 7.80 1.09
N ASP A 158 10.58 6.49 1.14
CA ASP A 158 11.26 5.81 0.05
C ASP A 158 10.25 5.36 -1.02
N ILE A 159 10.25 6.11 -2.13
CA ILE A 159 9.39 5.87 -3.29
C ILE A 159 9.56 4.46 -3.88
N ARG A 160 10.70 3.81 -3.67
CA ARG A 160 11.00 2.45 -4.16
C ARG A 160 10.03 1.41 -3.60
N PHE A 161 9.56 1.62 -2.37
CA PHE A 161 8.65 0.71 -1.67
C PHE A 161 7.17 1.11 -1.79
N THR A 162 6.84 2.02 -2.70
CA THR A 162 5.44 2.31 -3.04
C THR A 162 4.91 1.25 -3.99
N GLY A 163 3.64 0.87 -3.86
CA GLY A 163 3.06 -0.15 -4.75
C GLY A 163 3.12 0.22 -6.24
N GLY A 164 3.04 1.51 -6.58
CA GLY A 164 3.18 2.00 -7.95
C GLY A 164 4.59 1.82 -8.52
N ARG A 165 5.64 1.87 -7.66
CA ARG A 165 7.00 1.56 -8.09
C ARG A 165 7.28 0.06 -8.10
N LEU A 166 6.81 -0.64 -7.08
CA LEU A 166 7.00 -2.09 -6.93
C LEU A 166 6.46 -2.89 -8.12
N VAL A 167 5.36 -2.45 -8.73
CA VAL A 167 4.76 -3.15 -9.87
C VAL A 167 5.64 -3.13 -11.14
N GLU A 168 6.59 -2.19 -11.22
CA GLU A 168 7.56 -2.06 -12.31
C GLU A 168 8.95 -2.62 -11.94
N THR A 169 9.12 -3.06 -10.70
CA THR A 169 10.42 -3.45 -10.14
C THR A 169 10.81 -4.85 -10.61
N THR A 170 12.01 -4.98 -11.14
CA THR A 170 12.57 -6.30 -11.47
C THR A 170 13.08 -7.01 -10.22
N ARG A 171 13.19 -8.35 -10.28
CA ARG A 171 13.77 -9.16 -9.20
C ARG A 171 15.16 -8.66 -8.78
N GLN A 172 16.01 -8.34 -9.75
CA GLN A 172 17.38 -7.88 -9.50
C GLN A 172 17.40 -6.54 -8.74
N GLN A 173 16.56 -5.58 -9.17
CA GLN A 173 16.43 -4.29 -8.49
C GLN A 173 15.95 -4.45 -7.05
N LEU A 174 14.93 -5.29 -6.83
CA LEU A 174 14.45 -5.56 -5.47
C LEU A 174 15.57 -6.12 -4.58
N LEU A 175 16.31 -7.13 -5.06
CA LEU A 175 17.40 -7.73 -4.28
C LEU A 175 18.49 -6.70 -3.95
N GLN A 176 18.80 -5.81 -4.88
CA GLN A 176 19.74 -4.72 -4.63
C GLN A 176 19.22 -3.78 -3.53
N TRP A 177 17.96 -3.36 -3.60
CA TRP A 177 17.36 -2.46 -2.59
C TRP A 177 17.32 -3.11 -1.22
N LEU A 178 16.92 -4.38 -1.13
CA LEU A 178 16.89 -5.11 0.14
C LEU A 178 18.29 -5.27 0.76
N ALA A 179 19.31 -5.49 -0.08
CA ALA A 179 20.69 -5.58 0.38
C ALA A 179 21.21 -4.26 0.99
N GLU A 180 20.75 -3.10 0.50
CA GLU A 180 21.07 -1.79 1.10
C GLU A 180 20.57 -1.66 2.55
N TYR A 181 19.52 -2.40 2.91
CA TYR A 181 18.98 -2.50 4.28
C TYR A 181 19.48 -3.73 5.04
N GLY A 182 20.49 -4.44 4.53
CA GLY A 182 21.05 -5.64 5.16
C GLY A 182 20.18 -6.89 5.03
N LEU A 183 19.13 -6.87 4.21
CA LEU A 183 18.27 -8.02 3.95
C LEU A 183 18.78 -8.84 2.77
N GLN A 184 18.90 -10.15 2.97
CA GLN A 184 19.32 -11.11 1.97
C GLN A 184 18.24 -12.19 1.83
N PRO A 185 17.22 -11.96 0.99
CA PRO A 185 16.16 -12.95 0.79
C PRO A 185 16.77 -14.24 0.23
N ALA A 186 16.32 -15.38 0.75
CA ALA A 186 16.76 -16.66 0.24
C ALA A 186 16.58 -16.73 -1.29
N LYS A 187 17.64 -17.16 -1.99
CA LYS A 187 17.56 -17.54 -3.41
C LYS A 187 16.71 -18.80 -3.48
N ARG A 188 15.41 -18.67 -3.72
CA ARG A 188 14.55 -19.78 -4.14
C ARG A 188 14.02 -19.49 -5.53
#